data_AF-A0A8H6Y1I0-F1
#
_entry.id   AF-A0A8H6Y1I0-F1
#
_cell.length_a   1.000
_cell.length_b   1.000
_cell.length_c   1.000
_cell.angle_alpha   90.00
_cell.angle_beta   90.00
_cell.angle_gamma   90.00
#
_symmetry.space_group_name_H-M   'P 1'
#
loop_
_entity.id
_entity.type
_entity.pdbx_description
1 polymer ?
#
loop_
_entity_poly.entity_id
_entity_poly.type
_entity_poly.pdbx_seq_one_letter_code
_entity_poly.pdbx_strand_id
1 'polypeptide(L)'
;MKLSFSNNRAFLKFVDALPAGLQWYCHAFELEGDELDADQNPKKETVEMWYQDPLECVKELLGNPFQYSNREFTEMWTADWWWEIQKLLPPGSTLAPIIISTDKTQLTRFSGDQQAWPMYLTVGNIEKEMQQSPSS
;
A
#
# COMPACT_ATOMS: atom_id res chain seq x y z
N MET A 1 -7.08 -33.37 -7.93
CA MET A 1 -6.74 -32.15 -7.17
C MET A 1 -7.38 -32.26 -5.81
N LYS A 2 -6.58 -32.42 -4.73
CA LYS A 2 -7.12 -32.58 -3.37
C LYS A 2 -7.26 -31.17 -2.79
N LEU A 3 -8.49 -30.70 -2.59
CA LEU A 3 -8.72 -29.38 -2.00
C LEU A 3 -8.31 -29.40 -0.52
N SER A 4 -7.60 -28.38 -0.07
CA SER A 4 -7.11 -28.24 1.30
C SER A 4 -8.23 -28.14 2.35
N PHE A 5 -9.46 -27.83 1.91
CA PHE A 5 -10.63 -27.68 2.77
C PHE A 5 -11.81 -28.49 2.21
N SER A 6 -12.55 -29.16 3.09
CA SER A 6 -13.66 -30.06 2.72
C SER A 6 -15.01 -29.35 2.60
N ASN A 7 -15.16 -28.13 3.12
CA ASN A 7 -16.36 -27.32 2.96
C ASN A 7 -16.05 -25.81 3.10
N ASN A 8 -16.94 -24.98 2.53
CA ASN A 8 -16.82 -23.51 2.55
C ASN A 8 -16.73 -22.96 3.99
N ARG A 9 -17.45 -23.59 4.93
CA ARG A 9 -17.44 -23.17 6.34
C ARG A 9 -16.08 -23.33 7.01
N ALA A 10 -15.34 -24.40 6.70
CA ALA A 10 -14.00 -24.65 7.23
C ALA A 10 -12.97 -23.70 6.61
N PHE A 11 -13.15 -23.37 5.33
CA PHE A 11 -12.35 -22.35 4.65
C PHE A 11 -12.57 -20.95 5.27
N LEU A 12 -13.83 -20.50 5.40
CA LEU A 12 -14.15 -19.20 5.98
C LEU A 12 -13.69 -19.08 7.44
N LYS A 13 -13.88 -20.13 8.25
CA LYS A 13 -13.34 -20.15 9.62
C LYS A 13 -11.81 -20.05 9.67
N PHE A 14 -11.11 -20.57 8.67
CA PHE A 14 -9.66 -20.44 8.58
C PHE A 14 -9.27 -19.01 8.19
N VAL A 15 -9.98 -18.41 7.24
CA VAL A 15 -9.79 -16.99 6.86
C VAL A 15 -10.07 -16.06 8.04
N ASP A 16 -11.15 -16.29 8.78
CA ASP A 16 -11.50 -15.50 9.98
C ASP A 16 -10.51 -15.69 11.13
N ALA A 17 -9.74 -16.78 11.13
CA ALA A 17 -8.72 -17.09 12.13
C ALA A 17 -7.33 -16.55 11.76
N LEU A 18 -7.16 -16.00 10.55
CA LEU A 18 -5.93 -15.29 10.20
C LEU A 18 -5.77 -14.08 11.13
N PRO A 19 -4.53 -13.71 11.49
CA PRO A 19 -4.30 -12.53 12.32
C PRO A 19 -4.98 -11.33 11.65
N ALA A 20 -5.76 -10.59 12.44
CA ALA A 20 -6.35 -9.35 11.95
C ALA A 20 -5.20 -8.42 11.55
N GLY A 21 -5.18 -8.04 10.28
CA GLY A 21 -4.23 -7.05 9.77
C GLY A 21 -4.51 -5.66 10.35
N LEU A 22 -3.80 -4.65 9.85
CA LEU A 22 -3.97 -3.28 10.27
C LEU A 22 -5.42 -2.81 10.15
N GLN A 23 -5.85 -2.00 11.13
CA GLN A 23 -7.19 -1.46 11.19
C GLN A 23 -7.44 -0.51 10.02
N TRP A 24 -8.58 -0.70 9.35
CA TRP A 24 -9.07 0.22 8.34
C TRP A 24 -9.79 1.42 8.96
N TYR A 25 -9.50 2.59 8.43
CA TYR A 25 -10.16 3.86 8.73
C TYR A 25 -10.92 4.33 7.49
N CYS A 26 -12.07 4.95 7.71
CA CYS A 26 -12.83 5.64 6.68
C CYS A 26 -12.94 7.11 7.07
N HIS A 27 -12.48 7.98 6.17
CA HIS A 27 -12.59 9.43 6.32
C HIS A 27 -13.33 9.99 5.12
N ALA A 28 -14.51 10.55 5.36
CA ALA A 28 -15.25 11.30 4.35
C ALA A 28 -14.83 12.77 4.37
N PHE A 29 -14.49 13.33 3.22
CA PHE A 29 -14.12 14.73 3.08
C PHE A 29 -14.69 15.32 1.78
N GLU A 30 -14.86 16.64 1.75
CA GLU A 30 -15.34 17.36 0.57
C GLU A 30 -14.16 17.81 -0.31
N LEU A 31 -14.26 17.52 -1.60
CA LEU A 31 -13.34 17.94 -2.64
C LEU A 31 -14.03 18.97 -3.53
N GLU A 32 -13.39 20.11 -3.77
CA GLU A 32 -13.73 20.97 -4.90
C GLU A 32 -13.10 20.41 -6.16
N GLY A 33 -13.94 20.08 -7.14
CA GLY A 33 -13.52 19.66 -8.47
C GLY A 33 -13.30 20.84 -9.40
N ASP A 34 -12.73 20.54 -10.57
CA ASP A 34 -12.42 21.54 -11.61
C ASP A 34 -13.63 21.94 -12.46
N GLU A 35 -14.77 21.25 -12.30
CA GLU A 35 -16.01 21.56 -13.01
C GLU A 35 -16.83 22.63 -12.29
N LEU A 36 -17.37 23.59 -13.04
CA LEU A 36 -18.28 24.60 -12.52
C LEU A 36 -19.73 24.11 -12.55
N ASP A 37 -20.51 24.50 -11.55
CA ASP A 37 -21.96 24.32 -11.53
C ASP A 37 -22.69 25.38 -12.41
N ALA A 38 -24.02 25.32 -12.42
CA ALA A 38 -24.85 26.26 -13.18
C ALA A 38 -24.70 27.72 -12.72
N ASP A 39 -24.23 27.93 -11.49
CA ASP A 39 -24.04 29.23 -10.84
C ASP A 39 -22.57 29.70 -10.90
N GLN A 40 -21.72 29.03 -11.68
CA GLN A 40 -20.28 29.27 -11.83
C GLN A 40 -19.44 29.06 -10.57
N ASN A 41 -19.91 28.25 -9.61
CA ASN A 41 -19.10 27.83 -8.46
C ASN A 41 -18.43 26.48 -8.72
N PRO A 42 -17.26 26.20 -8.12
CA PRO A 42 -16.65 24.88 -8.19
C PRO A 42 -17.58 23.82 -7.62
N LYS A 43 -17.82 22.74 -8.36
CA LYS A 43 -18.60 21.61 -7.87
C LYS A 43 -17.89 20.97 -6.69
N LYS A 44 -18.65 20.70 -5.63
CA LYS A 44 -18.16 19.96 -4.46
C LYS A 44 -18.66 18.54 -4.51
N GLU A 45 -17.75 17.59 -4.28
CA GLU A 45 -18.05 16.18 -4.16
C GLU A 45 -17.56 15.66 -2.80
N THR A 46 -18.41 14.93 -2.09
CA THR A 46 -17.99 14.22 -0.88
C THR A 46 -17.42 12.87 -1.28
N VAL A 47 -16.16 12.62 -0.93
CA VAL A 47 -15.45 11.37 -1.24
C VAL A 47 -15.08 10.66 0.05
N GLU A 48 -15.19 9.34 0.04
CA GLU A 48 -14.73 8.46 1.12
C GLU A 48 -13.32 7.96 0.83
N MET A 49 -12.38 8.23 1.74
CA MET A 49 -11.04 7.64 1.73
C MET A 49 -10.97 6.53 2.76
N TRP A 50 -10.72 5.32 2.26
CA TRP A 50 -10.43 4.14 3.07
C TRP A 50 -8.91 3.93 3.13
N TYR A 51 -8.34 3.91 4.34
CA TYR A 51 -6.89 3.78 4.51
C TYR A 51 -6.54 3.04 5.80
N GLN A 52 -5.34 2.47 5.85
CA GLN A 52 -4.70 1.99 7.07
C GLN A 52 -3.66 3.02 7.50
N ASP A 53 -3.32 3.09 8.79
CA ASP A 53 -2.30 4.04 9.28
C ASP A 53 -0.97 3.78 8.54
N PRO A 54 -0.48 4.75 7.73
CA PRO A 54 0.73 4.56 6.93
C PRO A 54 1.96 4.25 7.77
N LEU A 55 2.05 4.76 9.00
CA LEU A 55 3.17 4.47 9.88
C LEU A 55 3.13 3.04 10.37
N GLU A 56 1.95 2.51 10.69
CA GLU A 56 1.80 1.11 11.04
C GLU A 56 2.04 0.20 9.84
N CYS A 57 1.59 0.58 8.63
CA CYS A 57 1.94 -0.13 7.39
C CYS A 57 3.45 -0.20 7.18
N VAL A 58 4.15 0.93 7.34
CA VAL A 58 5.62 0.97 7.20
C VAL A 58 6.32 0.17 8.30
N LYS A 59 5.84 0.22 9.55
CA LYS A 59 6.37 -0.61 10.65
C LYS A 59 6.18 -2.09 10.38
N GLU A 60 5.03 -2.52 9.87
CA GLU A 60 4.77 -3.92 9.51
C GLU A 60 5.69 -4.35 8.36
N LEU A 61 5.86 -3.51 7.35
CA LEU A 61 6.78 -3.76 6.22
C LEU A 61 8.26 -3.84 6.67
N LEU A 62 8.68 -3.01 7.63
CA LEU A 62 10.05 -2.99 8.18
C LEU A 62 10.26 -4.02 9.30
N GLY A 63 9.20 -4.49 9.92
CA GLY A 63 9.21 -5.42 11.07
C GLY A 63 9.65 -6.83 10.74
N ASN A 64 9.93 -7.12 9.46
CA ASN A 64 10.55 -8.34 9.00
C ASN A 64 12.04 -8.06 8.66
N PRO A 65 12.96 -8.17 9.63
CA PRO A 65 14.31 -7.66 9.50
C PRO A 65 15.14 -8.59 8.60
N PHE A 66 15.50 -8.15 7.40
CA PHE A 66 16.57 -8.79 6.63
C PHE A 66 17.85 -7.97 6.67
N GLN A 67 18.93 -8.69 6.93
CA GLN A 67 20.29 -8.22 7.11
C GLN A 67 20.99 -8.29 5.75
N TYR A 68 21.07 -7.17 5.03
CA TYR A 68 21.70 -7.13 3.71
C TYR A 68 23.22 -7.30 3.82
N SER A 69 23.77 -8.39 3.28
CA SER A 69 25.21 -8.69 3.32
C SER A 69 25.91 -8.74 1.95
N ASN A 70 25.23 -8.49 0.82
CA ASN A 70 25.91 -8.42 -0.47
C ASN A 70 25.22 -7.48 -1.47
N ARG A 71 26.05 -6.77 -2.26
CA ARG A 71 25.64 -5.80 -3.28
C ARG A 71 25.27 -6.51 -4.58
N GLU A 72 24.01 -6.37 -5.01
CA GLU A 72 23.57 -6.63 -6.38
C GLU A 72 22.97 -5.35 -6.98
N PHE A 73 23.33 -5.03 -8.23
CA PHE A 73 22.94 -3.81 -8.92
C PHE A 73 21.66 -4.03 -9.72
N THR A 74 20.51 -3.78 -9.09
CA THR A 74 19.22 -3.95 -9.79
C THR A 74 18.11 -2.99 -9.35
N GLU A 75 18.19 -2.34 -8.19
CA GLU A 75 17.07 -1.59 -7.58
C GLU A 75 17.45 -0.19 -7.04
N MET A 76 16.46 0.64 -6.68
CA MET A 76 16.61 2.07 -6.33
C MET A 76 17.72 2.37 -5.31
N TRP A 77 17.93 1.50 -4.31
CA TRP A 77 18.97 1.63 -3.27
C TRP A 77 20.42 1.49 -3.77
N THR A 78 20.62 1.22 -5.06
CA THR A 78 21.95 1.17 -5.68
C THR A 78 22.40 2.50 -6.30
N ALA A 79 21.53 3.51 -6.37
CA ALA A 79 21.94 4.83 -6.83
C ALA A 79 22.84 5.52 -5.78
N ASP A 80 23.95 6.10 -6.24
CA ASP A 80 24.91 6.81 -5.38
C ASP A 80 24.25 7.88 -4.51
N TRP A 81 23.19 8.52 -5.01
CA TRP A 81 22.43 9.54 -4.31
C TRP A 81 21.91 9.06 -2.94
N TRP A 82 21.39 7.83 -2.83
CA TRP A 82 20.86 7.33 -1.56
C TRP A 82 21.96 7.09 -0.53
N TRP A 83 23.15 6.66 -0.98
CA TRP A 83 24.32 6.51 -0.10
C TRP A 83 24.84 7.85 0.38
N GLU A 84 24.80 8.90 -0.45
CA GLU A 84 25.15 10.25 -0.02
C GLU A 84 24.17 10.77 1.03
N ILE A 85 22.86 10.54 0.88
CA ILE A 85 21.87 10.91 1.91
C ILE A 85 22.07 10.10 3.19
N GLN A 86 22.32 8.78 3.09
CA GLN A 86 22.56 7.91 4.24
C GLN A 86 23.76 8.38 5.09
N LYS A 87 24.80 8.95 4.47
CA LYS A 87 25.96 9.52 5.18
C LYS A 87 25.64 10.79 5.97
N LEU A 88 24.57 11.51 5.62
CA LEU A 88 24.11 12.71 6.34
C LEU A 88 23.27 12.35 7.57
N LEU A 89 22.82 11.10 7.70
CA LEU A 89 21.97 10.67 8.81
C LEU A 89 22.81 10.33 10.06
N PRO A 90 22.23 10.50 11.26
CA PRO A 90 22.89 10.11 12.50
C PRO A 90 23.24 8.62 12.54
N PRO A 91 24.33 8.22 13.24
CA PRO A 91 24.68 6.82 13.43
C PRO A 91 23.50 6.01 14.00
N GLY A 92 23.23 4.85 13.41
CA GLY A 92 22.10 3.97 13.78
C GLY A 92 20.79 4.26 13.05
N SER A 93 20.75 5.27 12.17
CA SER A 93 19.58 5.53 11.32
C SER A 93 19.71 4.80 9.98
N THR A 94 18.61 4.29 9.44
CA THR A 94 18.55 3.70 8.09
C THR A 94 17.57 4.48 7.24
N LEU A 95 18.01 4.89 6.06
CA LEU A 95 17.16 5.48 5.05
C LEU A 95 16.24 4.40 4.47
N ALA A 96 14.94 4.67 4.46
CA ALA A 96 13.91 3.83 3.86
C ALA A 96 13.07 4.68 2.90
N PRO A 97 13.19 4.49 1.58
CA PRO A 97 12.41 5.21 0.61
C PRO A 97 10.98 4.69 0.62
N ILE A 98 10.01 5.61 0.61
CA ILE A 98 8.59 5.29 0.47
C ILE A 98 8.16 5.67 -0.93
N ILE A 99 7.64 4.71 -1.69
CA ILE A 99 7.12 4.91 -3.04
C ILE A 99 5.59 4.82 -2.93
N ILE A 100 4.93 5.88 -3.39
CA ILE A 100 3.47 5.95 -3.47
C ILE A 100 3.08 5.94 -4.94
N SER A 101 2.18 5.05 -5.31
CA SER A 101 1.59 5.02 -6.65
C SER A 101 0.08 5.02 -6.56
N THR A 102 -0.58 5.72 -7.46
CA THR A 102 -2.04 5.72 -7.60
C THR A 102 -2.37 5.31 -9.01
N ASP A 103 -3.32 4.40 -9.16
CA ASP A 103 -3.86 4.05 -10.47
C ASP A 103 -5.39 4.08 -10.42
N LYS A 104 -6.01 4.64 -11.44
CA LYS A 104 -7.48 4.75 -11.50
C LYS A 104 -8.05 3.39 -11.90
N THR A 105 -8.82 2.79 -11.02
CA THR A 105 -9.44 1.48 -11.26
C THR A 105 -10.96 1.60 -11.37
N GLN A 106 -11.54 0.92 -12.36
CA GLN A 106 -12.99 0.80 -12.49
C GLN A 106 -13.42 -0.43 -11.69
N LEU A 107 -14.24 -0.25 -10.65
CA LEU A 107 -14.68 -1.34 -9.77
C LEU A 107 -15.73 -2.24 -10.45
N THR A 108 -16.45 -1.73 -11.44
CA THR A 108 -17.54 -2.45 -12.10
C THR A 108 -17.64 -2.06 -13.58
N ARG A 109 -17.82 -3.06 -14.46
CA ARG A 109 -17.98 -2.87 -15.91
C ARG A 109 -19.43 -2.92 -16.40
N PHE A 110 -20.38 -3.32 -15.54
CA PHE A 110 -21.73 -3.70 -16.00
C PHE A 110 -22.92 -3.13 -15.22
N SER A 111 -22.78 -2.64 -13.98
CA SER A 111 -23.88 -1.97 -13.26
C SER A 111 -23.32 -1.15 -12.10
N GLY A 112 -23.36 0.18 -12.23
CA GLY A 112 -22.82 1.15 -11.28
C GLY A 112 -21.44 1.62 -11.74
N ASP A 113 -21.35 2.83 -12.29
CA ASP A 113 -20.08 3.46 -12.67
C ASP A 113 -19.29 3.90 -11.42
N GLN A 114 -18.85 2.93 -10.61
CA GLN A 114 -18.02 3.22 -9.44
C GLN A 114 -16.55 3.14 -9.83
N GLN A 115 -15.85 4.25 -9.65
CA GLN A 115 -14.42 4.38 -9.87
C GLN A 115 -13.74 4.50 -8.51
N ALA A 116 -12.62 3.80 -8.35
CA ALA A 116 -11.79 3.93 -7.18
C ALA A 116 -10.36 4.29 -7.60
N TRP A 117 -9.71 5.08 -6.77
CA TRP A 117 -8.31 5.44 -6.90
C TRP A 117 -7.55 4.79 -5.75
N PRO A 118 -7.18 3.50 -5.87
CA PRO A 118 -6.30 2.88 -4.92
C PRO A 118 -4.96 3.64 -4.88
N MET A 119 -4.54 3.98 -3.68
CA MET A 119 -3.18 4.40 -3.38
C MET A 119 -2.42 3.20 -2.84
N TYR A 120 -1.34 2.83 -3.53
CA TYR A 120 -0.40 1.80 -3.11
C TYR A 120 0.81 2.47 -2.48
N LEU A 121 1.26 1.94 -1.34
CA LEU A 121 2.45 2.37 -0.64
C LEU A 121 3.41 1.18 -0.56
N THR A 122 4.67 1.40 -0.91
CA THR A 122 5.73 0.39 -0.76
C THR A 122 7.02 1.02 -0.22
N VAL A 123 7.82 0.21 0.45
CA VAL A 123 9.15 0.60 0.92
C VAL A 123 10.16 0.09 -0.10
N GLY A 124 10.85 1.02 -0.76
CA GLY A 124 11.81 0.69 -1.82
C GLY A 124 13.11 0.06 -1.31
N ASN A 125 13.21 -0.35 -0.04
CA ASN A 125 14.30 -1.22 0.44
C ASN A 125 13.94 -2.72 0.31
N ILE A 126 12.69 -3.05 0.01
CA ILE A 126 12.20 -4.43 -0.06
C ILE A 126 12.26 -4.91 -1.51
N GLU A 127 13.02 -5.98 -1.75
CA GLU A 127 13.14 -6.61 -3.07
C GLU A 127 11.78 -7.05 -3.60
N LYS A 128 11.55 -6.81 -4.90
CA LYS A 128 10.28 -7.11 -5.57
C LYS A 128 9.87 -8.59 -5.48
N GLU A 129 10.83 -9.52 -5.51
CA GLU A 129 10.55 -10.96 -5.39
C GLU A 129 10.00 -11.35 -4.01
N MET A 130 10.40 -10.61 -2.98
CA MET A 130 9.92 -10.82 -1.62
C MET A 130 8.48 -10.31 -1.44
N GLN A 131 8.10 -9.24 -2.13
CA GLN A 131 6.72 -8.73 -2.14
C GLN A 131 5.73 -9.73 -2.78
N GLN A 132 6.21 -10.65 -3.62
CA GLN A 132 5.38 -11.64 -4.31
C GLN A 132 5.41 -13.02 -3.64
N SER A 133 6.14 -13.16 -2.53
CA SER A 133 6.25 -14.43 -1.81
C SER A 133 5.12 -14.54 -0.78
N PRO A 134 4.30 -15.61 -0.81
CA PRO A 134 3.33 -15.84 0.24
C PRO A 134 4.06 -16.02 1.57
N SER A 135 3.60 -15.32 2.61
CA SER A 135 4.01 -15.61 3.98
C SER A 135 3.66 -17.08 4.27
N SER A 136 4.69 -17.87 4.59
CA SER A 136 4.54 -19.28 4.99
C SER A 136 4.03 -19.41 6.42
#